data_AF-A0A1U9XQV5-F1
#
_entry.id   AF-A0A1U9XQV5-F1
#
_cell.length_a   1.000
_cell.length_b   1.000
_cell.length_c   1.000
_cell.angle_alpha   90.00
_cell.angle_beta   90.00
_cell.angle_gamma   90.00
#
_symmetry.space_group_name_H-M   'P 1'
#
loop_
_entity.id
_entity.type
_entity.pdbx_description
1 polymer ?
#
loop_
_entity_poly.entity_id
_entity_poly.type
_entity_poly.pdbx_seq_one_letter_code
_entity_poly.pdbx_strand_id
1 'polypeptide(L)'
;MIPIMIIPKGRFKARFRSGSSKVVLLFVIFLLPSVLGQSDKDDDGDDCSETPFECPKPNGNFADPCECRRFYICNTYVPTKILCPARLRWDDRKKECTYENEAECGPIEAVERDEEKEKIEEAPKCDPEQCQLPYCFCSKDGDEPPVDPESIPQFILLMIDGAVNTNNFHFYQSLLNNTDQEEEKRLKATFFIQNEYCNYYMVERLYTEGHEIALSSVTGRNLQRANASVWRNEFGSLRDILIKYSNVAPEDILGVRAPRLKPGYNEQYQALIEEGFIWDSSVSTVPLETPVWPYTLDYKIPHECRVKSCPTKSFPGLWELPLNSHFVSDDTGGQCPFVDQCVFNYQSSNSVFEWLKEDFLRNYENNRSPYILSLHTNWFLTESQEEGLHKFVDWARTQDDIFFVTGTEFLLWLTDENLDQGSKTSYQSPPLLTKREMSCNTPNSCELSHTESNGVETLRYMKTCRDCPQIYPWLKPVEEENFDGISDEN
;
A
#
# COMPACT_ATOMS: atom_id res chain seq x y z
N MET A 1 24.51 -3.54 -62.79
CA MET A 1 24.77 -5.00 -62.77
C MET A 1 23.53 -5.71 -62.21
N ILE A 2 23.40 -7.01 -62.42
CA ILE A 2 22.16 -7.84 -62.30
C ILE A 2 22.59 -9.25 -61.84
N PRO A 3 21.76 -10.11 -61.18
CA PRO A 3 20.44 -9.92 -60.53
C PRO A 3 20.65 -9.79 -58.98
N ILE A 4 19.89 -10.25 -57.96
CA ILE A 4 18.66 -11.05 -57.70
C ILE A 4 18.00 -10.39 -56.43
N MET A 5 16.69 -10.20 -56.17
CA MET A 5 15.35 -10.63 -56.66
C MET A 5 14.55 -11.64 -55.79
N ILE A 6 13.48 -11.10 -55.17
CA ILE A 6 12.12 -11.68 -55.02
C ILE A 6 11.74 -12.51 -53.77
N ILE A 7 10.63 -12.03 -53.18
CA ILE A 7 9.75 -12.49 -52.07
C ILE A 7 8.45 -13.11 -52.70
N PRO A 8 7.37 -13.53 -51.98
CA PRO A 8 7.18 -14.14 -50.64
C PRO A 8 6.13 -15.31 -50.67
N LYS A 9 5.59 -15.68 -49.48
CA LYS A 9 4.23 -16.26 -49.20
C LYS A 9 3.90 -17.69 -49.68
N GLY A 10 3.36 -18.50 -48.76
CA GLY A 10 2.55 -19.70 -49.08
C GLY A 10 2.06 -20.47 -47.84
N ARG A 11 0.75 -20.50 -47.58
CA ARG A 11 0.10 -21.49 -46.69
C ARG A 11 -0.10 -22.80 -47.47
N PHE A 12 -0.14 -23.97 -46.82
CA PHE A 12 -1.33 -24.85 -46.84
C PHE A 12 -1.28 -26.00 -45.81
N LYS A 13 -2.42 -26.64 -45.58
CA LYS A 13 -2.60 -27.83 -44.72
C LYS A 13 -2.26 -29.13 -45.47
N ALA A 14 -1.77 -30.14 -44.76
CA ALA A 14 -1.94 -31.54 -45.13
C ALA A 14 -2.14 -32.43 -43.87
N ARG A 15 -2.96 -33.48 -44.00
CA ARG A 15 -3.31 -34.44 -42.93
C ARG A 15 -3.40 -35.82 -43.58
N PHE A 16 -2.58 -36.78 -43.18
CA PHE A 16 -2.67 -38.17 -43.68
C PHE A 16 -2.52 -39.21 -42.57
N ARG A 17 -2.88 -40.46 -42.91
CA ARG A 17 -3.30 -41.52 -41.99
C ARG A 17 -2.86 -42.89 -42.51
N SER A 18 -2.87 -43.91 -41.63
CA SER A 18 -2.80 -45.36 -41.92
C SER A 18 -1.40 -45.97 -42.13
N GLY A 19 -1.26 -47.24 -41.71
CA GLY A 19 0.00 -48.01 -41.85
C GLY A 19 0.16 -49.18 -40.85
N SER A 20 -0.82 -50.09 -40.74
CA SER A 20 -0.76 -51.24 -39.83
C SER A 20 0.00 -52.44 -40.40
N SER A 21 0.74 -53.18 -39.56
CA SER A 21 0.75 -54.65 -39.61
C SER A 21 1.24 -55.27 -38.28
N LYS A 22 1.00 -56.57 -38.09
CA LYS A 22 1.41 -57.36 -36.91
C LYS A 22 2.46 -58.40 -37.30
N VAL A 23 3.34 -58.75 -36.36
CA VAL A 23 3.94 -60.09 -36.29
C VAL A 23 3.78 -60.60 -34.85
N VAL A 24 3.44 -61.87 -34.70
CA VAL A 24 3.31 -62.58 -33.42
C VAL A 24 4.32 -63.70 -33.41
N LEU A 25 4.99 -63.93 -32.28
CA LEU A 25 5.63 -65.20 -32.00
C LEU A 25 5.39 -65.58 -30.53
N LEU A 26 4.63 -66.64 -30.31
CA LEU A 26 4.58 -67.32 -29.01
C LEU A 26 5.78 -68.27 -28.92
N PHE A 27 6.28 -68.50 -27.71
CA PHE A 27 6.45 -69.88 -27.24
C PHE A 27 6.12 -69.98 -25.76
N VAL A 28 5.67 -71.16 -25.35
CA VAL A 28 5.10 -71.47 -24.03
C VAL A 28 6.07 -72.36 -23.27
N ILE A 29 6.18 -72.18 -21.95
CA ILE A 29 6.25 -73.28 -20.97
C ILE A 29 5.77 -72.75 -19.60
N PHE A 30 4.72 -73.37 -19.09
CA PHE A 30 4.33 -73.31 -17.67
C PHE A 30 5.00 -74.50 -16.97
N LEU A 31 5.60 -74.31 -15.79
CA LEU A 31 5.75 -75.38 -14.78
C LEU A 31 6.05 -74.79 -13.40
N LEU A 32 5.04 -74.79 -12.52
CA LEU A 32 5.18 -74.78 -11.06
C LEU A 32 4.76 -76.18 -10.57
N PRO A 33 5.34 -76.69 -9.46
CA PRO A 33 4.63 -76.52 -8.19
C PRO A 33 5.50 -76.41 -6.92
N SER A 34 5.04 -75.56 -5.98
CA SER A 34 5.08 -75.69 -4.50
C SER A 34 6.24 -76.38 -3.76
N VAL A 35 6.68 -75.77 -2.65
CA VAL A 35 6.36 -76.23 -1.28
C VAL A 35 6.54 -75.09 -0.25
N LEU A 36 5.81 -75.21 0.87
CA LEU A 36 5.63 -74.24 1.97
C LEU A 36 6.87 -74.00 2.84
N GLY A 37 6.93 -72.84 3.54
CA GLY A 37 7.74 -72.70 4.77
C GLY A 37 8.06 -71.25 5.20
N GLN A 38 7.54 -70.84 6.36
CA GLN A 38 7.81 -69.59 7.12
C GLN A 38 9.32 -69.25 7.22
N SER A 39 9.75 -67.99 7.41
CA SER A 39 9.21 -67.01 8.37
C SER A 39 9.49 -65.54 8.03
N ASP A 40 8.72 -64.64 8.63
CA ASP A 40 8.88 -63.19 8.59
C ASP A 40 10.20 -62.72 9.23
N LYS A 41 10.75 -61.61 8.73
CA LYS A 41 11.59 -60.67 9.47
C LYS A 41 11.79 -59.36 8.70
N ASP A 42 11.38 -58.28 9.32
CA ASP A 42 11.82 -56.92 8.99
C ASP A 42 13.29 -56.74 9.40
N ASP A 43 14.02 -55.87 8.68
CA ASP A 43 15.31 -55.33 9.11
C ASP A 43 15.54 -53.99 8.39
N ASP A 44 15.47 -52.87 9.12
CA ASP A 44 15.66 -51.53 8.58
C ASP A 44 17.14 -51.27 8.28
N GLY A 45 17.45 -50.95 7.02
CA GLY A 45 18.81 -50.76 6.51
C GLY A 45 19.24 -49.29 6.40
N ASP A 46 19.34 -48.60 7.54
CA ASP A 46 19.77 -47.19 7.62
C ASP A 46 21.28 -47.00 7.32
N ASP A 47 21.65 -46.79 6.06
CA ASP A 47 23.04 -46.48 5.65
C ASP A 47 23.38 -44.99 5.81
N CYS A 48 23.24 -44.50 7.04
CA CYS A 48 23.71 -43.18 7.44
C CYS A 48 25.22 -43.15 7.75
N SER A 49 26.02 -43.68 6.82
CA SER A 49 27.49 -43.60 6.84
C SER A 49 28.00 -42.25 6.29
N GLU A 50 29.33 -42.01 6.32
CA GLU A 50 29.94 -40.66 6.20
C GLU A 50 29.91 -40.01 4.79
N THR A 51 28.87 -40.21 3.99
CA THR A 51 28.69 -39.49 2.72
C THR A 51 28.31 -38.02 2.95
N PRO A 52 28.94 -37.04 2.27
CA PRO A 52 28.45 -35.66 2.26
C PRO A 52 27.07 -35.58 1.61
N PHE A 53 26.13 -34.88 2.26
CA PHE A 53 24.81 -34.60 1.69
C PHE A 53 24.94 -33.81 0.37
N GLU A 54 24.32 -34.29 -0.71
CA GLU A 54 24.25 -33.59 -2.00
C GLU A 54 22.89 -32.93 -2.21
N CYS A 55 22.89 -31.72 -2.77
CA CYS A 55 21.68 -30.91 -2.96
C CYS A 55 20.76 -31.45 -4.07
N PRO A 56 19.51 -31.89 -3.79
CA PRO A 56 18.63 -32.48 -4.81
C PRO A 56 18.16 -31.50 -5.89
N LYS A 57 18.17 -30.19 -5.59
CA LYS A 57 17.85 -29.08 -6.49
C LYS A 57 18.83 -27.93 -6.22
N PRO A 58 19.04 -26.99 -7.17
CA PRO A 58 20.06 -25.94 -7.01
C PRO A 58 19.85 -25.07 -5.76
N ASN A 59 18.60 -24.74 -5.43
CA ASN A 59 18.24 -23.97 -4.25
C ASN A 59 17.07 -24.65 -3.51
N GLY A 60 16.98 -24.47 -2.19
CA GLY A 60 15.83 -24.91 -1.38
C GLY A 60 16.24 -25.49 -0.02
N ASN A 61 15.25 -25.83 0.80
CA ASN A 61 15.44 -26.49 2.09
C ASN A 61 15.06 -27.97 1.98
N PHE A 62 15.87 -28.86 2.55
CA PHE A 62 15.73 -30.31 2.44
C PHE A 62 16.03 -30.97 3.79
N ALA A 63 15.27 -32.00 4.17
CA ALA A 63 15.57 -32.81 5.35
C ALA A 63 17.00 -33.37 5.32
N ASP A 64 17.57 -33.51 6.51
CA ASP A 64 18.66 -34.45 6.72
C ASP A 64 18.09 -35.88 6.75
N PRO A 65 18.62 -36.84 5.96
CA PRO A 65 18.15 -38.22 5.97
C PRO A 65 18.27 -38.95 7.32
N CYS A 66 19.21 -38.52 8.17
CA CYS A 66 19.67 -39.26 9.34
C CYS A 66 19.26 -38.64 10.68
N GLU A 67 18.87 -37.36 10.70
CA GLU A 67 18.66 -36.63 11.95
C GLU A 67 17.60 -35.54 11.76
N CYS A 68 16.36 -35.86 12.13
CA CYS A 68 15.23 -34.94 12.01
C CYS A 68 15.37 -33.66 12.86
N ARG A 69 16.36 -33.54 13.76
CA ARG A 69 16.68 -32.26 14.44
C ARG A 69 17.48 -31.28 13.57
N ARG A 70 17.83 -31.62 12.33
CA ARG A 70 18.59 -30.77 11.41
C ARG A 70 18.11 -30.91 9.96
N PHE A 71 18.45 -29.93 9.14
CA PHE A 71 18.11 -29.87 7.72
C PHE A 71 19.23 -29.17 6.94
N TYR A 72 19.14 -29.21 5.61
CA TYR A 72 20.09 -28.56 4.71
C TYR A 72 19.42 -27.43 3.93
N ILE A 73 20.06 -26.26 3.93
CA ILE A 73 19.78 -25.17 3.00
C ILE A 73 20.76 -25.27 1.83
N CYS A 74 20.24 -25.50 0.64
CA CYS A 74 20.99 -25.52 -0.61
C CYS A 74 20.96 -24.15 -1.28
N ASN A 75 22.13 -23.66 -1.69
CA ASN A 75 22.28 -22.48 -2.53
C ASN A 75 23.28 -22.77 -3.66
N THR A 76 22.84 -22.69 -4.92
CA THR A 76 23.65 -23.09 -6.09
C THR A 76 24.31 -24.47 -5.96
N TYR A 77 23.54 -25.46 -5.49
CA TYR A 77 23.95 -26.82 -5.10
C TYR A 77 24.95 -26.93 -3.93
N VAL A 78 25.28 -25.83 -3.24
CA VAL A 78 26.14 -25.86 -2.03
C VAL A 78 25.28 -26.10 -0.78
N PRO A 79 25.47 -27.22 -0.05
CA PRO A 79 24.65 -27.56 1.12
C PRO A 79 25.17 -26.89 2.41
N THR A 80 24.27 -26.24 3.15
CA THR A 80 24.55 -25.66 4.48
C THR A 80 23.70 -26.36 5.52
N LYS A 81 24.33 -27.05 6.48
CA LYS A 81 23.63 -27.80 7.54
C LYS A 81 23.16 -26.88 8.67
N ILE A 82 21.87 -26.89 8.99
CA ILE A 82 21.22 -26.06 10.01
C ILE A 82 20.53 -26.98 11.04
N LEU A 83 20.69 -26.71 12.33
CA LEU A 83 19.88 -27.37 13.38
C LEU A 83 18.58 -26.60 13.62
N CYS A 84 17.50 -27.33 13.87
CA CYS A 84 16.24 -26.74 14.33
C CYS A 84 16.40 -26.10 15.73
N PRO A 85 15.83 -24.90 15.98
CA PRO A 85 15.80 -24.26 17.29
C PRO A 85 15.10 -25.10 18.37
N ALA A 86 15.26 -24.73 19.64
CA ALA A 86 14.37 -25.14 20.76
C ALA A 86 14.03 -26.64 20.92
N ARG A 87 14.88 -27.56 20.44
CA ARG A 87 14.64 -29.03 20.34
C ARG A 87 13.58 -29.47 19.32
N LEU A 88 13.09 -28.55 18.48
CA LEU A 88 12.16 -28.81 17.39
C LEU A 88 12.73 -29.81 16.37
N ARG A 89 11.84 -30.33 15.53
CA ARG A 89 12.07 -31.32 14.47
C ARG A 89 11.70 -30.73 13.11
N TRP A 90 12.43 -31.10 12.07
CA TRP A 90 12.20 -30.67 10.71
C TRP A 90 11.02 -31.43 10.10
N ASP A 91 10.01 -30.69 9.69
CA ASP A 91 8.91 -31.18 8.87
C ASP A 91 9.26 -30.99 7.39
N ASP A 92 9.51 -32.09 6.66
CA ASP A 92 9.91 -32.02 5.26
C ASP A 92 8.73 -31.84 4.30
N ARG A 93 7.48 -31.95 4.78
CA ARG A 93 6.29 -31.64 3.98
C ARG A 93 5.96 -30.14 4.01
N LYS A 94 6.15 -29.49 5.15
CA LYS A 94 5.95 -28.04 5.38
C LYS A 94 7.22 -27.20 5.13
N LYS A 95 8.41 -27.82 5.19
CA LYS A 95 9.75 -27.20 5.11
C LYS A 95 10.03 -26.21 6.25
N GLU A 96 9.66 -26.58 7.47
CA GLU A 96 9.85 -25.79 8.69
C GLU A 96 10.28 -26.66 9.90
N CYS A 97 10.59 -26.02 11.03
CA CYS A 97 10.89 -26.72 12.29
C CYS A 97 9.68 -26.63 13.24
N THR A 98 9.02 -27.75 13.53
CA THR A 98 7.87 -27.83 14.46
C THR A 98 8.12 -28.84 15.60
N TYR A 99 7.13 -29.08 16.46
CA TYR A 99 7.20 -29.99 17.59
C TYR A 99 7.30 -31.47 17.17
N GLU A 100 7.84 -32.29 18.07
CA GLU A 100 8.18 -33.70 17.81
C GLU A 100 6.96 -34.61 17.54
N ASN A 101 5.76 -34.16 17.92
CA ASN A 101 4.46 -34.80 17.64
C ASN A 101 3.82 -34.35 16.31
N GLU A 102 4.40 -33.39 15.59
CA GLU A 102 3.84 -32.79 14.37
C GLU A 102 4.75 -32.90 13.13
N ALA A 103 6.04 -33.11 13.33
CA ALA A 103 7.03 -33.05 12.25
C ALA A 103 7.04 -34.33 11.41
N GLU A 104 6.68 -34.22 10.14
CA GLU A 104 6.92 -35.30 9.17
C GLU A 104 8.42 -35.36 8.81
N CYS A 105 9.15 -36.21 9.52
CA CYS A 105 10.61 -36.35 9.47
C CYS A 105 11.16 -37.05 8.21
N GLY A 106 12.39 -36.69 7.84
CA GLY A 106 13.17 -37.33 6.77
C GLY A 106 12.85 -36.80 5.36
N PRO A 107 13.61 -37.20 4.32
CA PRO A 107 13.36 -36.79 2.94
C PRO A 107 12.10 -37.48 2.41
N ILE A 108 10.98 -36.76 2.44
CA ILE A 108 9.70 -37.26 1.95
C ILE A 108 9.72 -37.14 0.43
N GLU A 109 9.44 -38.25 -0.29
CA GLU A 109 9.26 -38.18 -1.74
C GLU A 109 8.18 -37.15 -2.05
N ALA A 110 8.59 -36.10 -2.76
CA ALA A 110 7.69 -35.04 -3.18
C ALA A 110 6.75 -35.62 -4.24
N VAL A 111 5.59 -36.12 -3.79
CA VAL A 111 4.42 -36.29 -4.64
C VAL A 111 4.27 -34.99 -5.41
N GLU A 112 4.35 -35.07 -6.74
CA GLU A 112 4.03 -33.96 -7.63
C GLU A 112 2.53 -33.69 -7.50
N ARG A 113 2.16 -32.98 -6.43
CA ARG A 113 1.02 -32.08 -6.44
C ARG A 113 1.30 -31.14 -7.60
N ASP A 114 0.51 -31.28 -8.66
CA ASP A 114 0.41 -30.27 -9.71
C ASP A 114 0.38 -28.89 -9.05
N GLU A 115 1.02 -27.90 -9.69
CA GLU A 115 0.83 -26.50 -9.33
C GLU A 115 -0.58 -26.05 -9.79
N GLU A 116 -1.63 -26.62 -9.18
CA GLU A 116 -2.67 -25.79 -8.60
C GLU A 116 -1.98 -24.84 -7.62
N LYS A 117 -1.46 -23.76 -8.22
CA LYS A 117 -1.34 -22.48 -7.55
C LYS A 117 -2.61 -22.32 -6.74
N GLU A 118 -2.49 -22.08 -5.44
CA GLU A 118 -3.54 -21.34 -4.76
C GLU A 118 -3.88 -20.17 -5.67
N LYS A 119 -5.13 -20.10 -6.11
CA LYS A 119 -5.61 -18.91 -6.79
C LYS A 119 -5.56 -17.82 -5.74
N ILE A 120 -4.45 -17.08 -5.73
CA ILE A 120 -4.38 -15.75 -5.14
C ILE A 120 -5.65 -15.08 -5.64
N GLU A 121 -6.49 -14.72 -4.68
CA GLU A 121 -7.86 -14.29 -4.91
C GLU A 121 -7.83 -12.86 -5.45
N GLU A 122 -7.31 -12.73 -6.68
CA GLU A 122 -7.16 -11.46 -7.36
C GLU A 122 -8.54 -10.89 -7.63
N ALA A 123 -8.71 -9.61 -7.29
CA ALA A 123 -9.90 -8.85 -7.58
C ALA A 123 -10.28 -8.99 -9.08
N PRO A 124 -11.57 -9.09 -9.41
CA PRO A 124 -12.01 -9.07 -10.80
C PRO A 124 -11.62 -7.74 -11.47
N LYS A 125 -11.53 -7.74 -12.80
CA LYS A 125 -11.46 -6.47 -13.55
C LYS A 125 -12.76 -5.69 -13.36
N CYS A 126 -12.66 -4.37 -13.34
CA CYS A 126 -13.79 -3.45 -13.28
C CYS A 126 -14.95 -3.89 -14.18
N ASP A 127 -16.14 -3.99 -13.58
CA ASP A 127 -17.43 -4.14 -14.27
C ASP A 127 -18.28 -2.89 -13.96
N PRO A 128 -18.30 -1.89 -14.85
CA PRO A 128 -19.05 -0.66 -14.61
C PRO A 128 -20.56 -0.86 -14.44
N GLU A 129 -21.16 -1.93 -14.98
CA GLU A 129 -22.59 -2.20 -14.78
C GLU A 129 -22.90 -2.68 -13.35
N GLN A 130 -21.89 -3.11 -12.60
CA GLN A 130 -22.01 -3.55 -11.20
C GLN A 130 -21.33 -2.59 -10.21
N CYS A 131 -20.39 -1.77 -10.66
CA CYS A 131 -19.72 -0.75 -9.86
C CYS A 131 -20.34 0.63 -10.10
N GLN A 132 -21.22 1.04 -9.20
CA GLN A 132 -22.02 2.27 -9.34
C GLN A 132 -21.93 3.16 -8.09
N LEU A 133 -21.87 4.47 -8.33
CA LEU A 133 -21.87 5.49 -7.28
C LEU A 133 -23.19 5.44 -6.47
N PRO A 134 -23.18 5.82 -5.18
CA PRO A 134 -22.03 6.36 -4.43
C PRO A 134 -21.09 5.29 -3.85
N TYR A 135 -21.43 4.00 -3.95
CA TYR A 135 -20.78 2.94 -3.17
C TYR A 135 -19.55 2.31 -3.83
N CYS A 136 -19.48 2.32 -5.16
CA CYS A 136 -18.39 1.75 -5.94
C CYS A 136 -18.09 2.68 -7.12
N PHE A 137 -16.82 2.92 -7.45
CA PHE A 137 -16.47 3.56 -8.71
C PHE A 137 -15.18 2.96 -9.29
N CYS A 138 -15.25 2.57 -10.56
CA CYS A 138 -14.10 2.16 -11.34
C CYS A 138 -14.35 2.43 -12.83
N SER A 139 -13.27 2.68 -13.57
CA SER A 139 -13.25 2.64 -15.03
C SER A 139 -12.25 1.59 -15.52
N LYS A 140 -12.30 1.26 -16.81
CA LYS A 140 -11.61 0.07 -17.36
C LYS A 140 -10.08 0.16 -17.27
N ASP A 141 -9.52 1.32 -17.60
CA ASP A 141 -8.07 1.61 -17.56
C ASP A 141 -7.75 2.74 -16.55
N GLY A 142 -8.75 3.24 -15.82
CA GLY A 142 -8.61 4.20 -14.71
C GLY A 142 -8.62 5.67 -15.13
N ASP A 143 -8.79 5.93 -16.42
CA ASP A 143 -8.68 7.23 -17.08
C ASP A 143 -10.02 7.90 -17.39
N GLU A 144 -11.13 7.16 -17.37
CA GLU A 144 -12.48 7.70 -17.59
C GLU A 144 -13.10 8.24 -16.28
N PRO A 145 -13.58 9.51 -16.24
CA PRO A 145 -14.39 10.06 -15.15
C PRO A 145 -15.83 9.49 -15.12
N PRO A 146 -16.61 9.70 -14.03
CA PRO A 146 -18.02 9.31 -13.97
C PRO A 146 -18.95 10.16 -14.85
N VAL A 147 -18.57 11.40 -15.15
CA VAL A 147 -19.37 12.38 -15.92
C VAL A 147 -18.48 13.11 -16.95
N ASP A 148 -19.07 13.86 -17.88
CA ASP A 148 -18.35 14.62 -18.91
C ASP A 148 -17.29 15.56 -18.28
N PRO A 149 -15.99 15.47 -18.64
CA PRO A 149 -14.94 16.38 -18.17
C PRO A 149 -15.30 17.87 -18.24
N GLU A 150 -16.07 18.31 -19.24
CA GLU A 150 -16.46 19.71 -19.38
C GLU A 150 -17.50 20.18 -18.33
N SER A 151 -18.08 19.26 -17.55
CA SER A 151 -18.90 19.58 -16.37
C SER A 151 -18.11 19.64 -15.06
N ILE A 152 -16.87 19.14 -15.04
CA ILE A 152 -16.09 18.88 -13.82
C ILE A 152 -15.23 20.08 -13.41
N PRO A 153 -15.42 20.65 -12.20
CA PRO A 153 -14.47 21.59 -11.60
C PRO A 153 -13.10 20.91 -11.40
N GLN A 154 -12.00 21.59 -11.72
CA GLN A 154 -10.68 21.02 -11.46
C GLN A 154 -10.34 21.15 -9.97
N PHE A 155 -10.47 20.05 -9.24
CA PHE A 155 -10.05 19.98 -7.86
C PHE A 155 -8.52 19.89 -7.75
N ILE A 156 -7.95 20.63 -6.80
CA ILE A 156 -6.56 20.51 -6.34
C ILE A 156 -6.61 20.01 -4.89
N LEU A 157 -5.97 18.87 -4.65
CA LEU A 157 -5.92 18.24 -3.34
C LEU A 157 -4.51 18.40 -2.78
N LEU A 158 -4.30 19.45 -1.99
CA LEU A 158 -3.01 19.71 -1.35
C LEU A 158 -2.84 18.75 -0.16
N MET A 159 -1.83 17.88 -0.25
CA MET A 159 -1.59 16.80 0.71
C MET A 159 -0.20 16.92 1.33
N ILE A 160 -0.15 17.04 2.66
CA ILE A 160 1.08 17.36 3.41
C ILE A 160 1.42 16.24 4.39
N ASP A 161 2.58 15.60 4.20
CA ASP A 161 3.03 14.45 4.99
C ASP A 161 3.98 14.83 6.14
N GLY A 162 3.74 14.20 7.31
CA GLY A 162 4.71 14.12 8.41
C GLY A 162 4.26 14.76 9.72
N ALA A 163 5.24 15.17 10.53
CA ALA A 163 4.98 15.75 11.85
C ALA A 163 4.84 17.28 11.79
N VAL A 164 3.65 17.80 12.10
CA VAL A 164 3.40 19.24 12.26
C VAL A 164 4.03 19.74 13.56
N ASN A 165 4.92 20.73 13.50
CA ASN A 165 5.64 21.26 14.65
C ASN A 165 6.12 22.72 14.44
N THR A 166 6.81 23.29 15.42
CA THR A 166 7.25 24.70 15.40
C THR A 166 8.15 25.07 14.22
N ASN A 167 8.83 24.10 13.62
CA ASN A 167 9.77 24.35 12.54
C ASN A 167 9.08 24.54 11.19
N ASN A 168 7.88 23.97 11.01
CA ASN A 168 7.18 23.93 9.72
C ASN A 168 5.78 24.58 9.72
N PHE A 169 5.14 24.72 10.88
CA PHE A 169 3.79 25.27 10.99
C PHE A 169 3.63 26.66 10.34
N HIS A 170 4.65 27.52 10.43
CA HIS A 170 4.61 28.86 9.85
C HIS A 170 4.53 28.87 8.31
N PHE A 171 5.13 27.89 7.62
CA PHE A 171 4.99 27.73 6.17
C PHE A 171 3.56 27.35 5.80
N TYR A 172 2.94 26.43 6.56
CA TYR A 172 1.54 26.06 6.36
C TYR A 172 0.61 27.27 6.59
N GLN A 173 0.86 28.06 7.64
CA GLN A 173 0.13 29.30 7.87
C GLN A 173 0.31 30.36 6.77
N SER A 174 1.48 30.41 6.12
CA SER A 174 1.74 31.30 4.98
C SER A 174 0.94 30.87 3.75
N LEU A 175 1.07 29.59 3.36
CA LEU A 175 0.47 29.03 2.16
C LEU A 175 -1.06 28.94 2.24
N LEU A 176 -1.59 28.62 3.42
CA LEU A 176 -3.02 28.36 3.66
C LEU A 176 -3.76 29.58 4.24
N ASN A 177 -3.22 30.79 4.05
CA ASN A 177 -3.83 32.00 4.60
C ASN A 177 -5.09 32.42 3.81
N ASN A 178 -6.24 32.37 4.48
CA ASN A 178 -7.57 32.52 3.87
C ASN A 178 -8.50 33.52 4.59
N THR A 179 -7.95 34.50 5.34
CA THR A 179 -8.73 35.37 6.26
C THR A 179 -9.91 36.14 5.64
N ASP A 180 -9.95 36.29 4.33
CA ASP A 180 -10.84 37.21 3.62
C ASP A 180 -11.60 36.54 2.44
N GLN A 181 -11.93 35.24 2.55
CA GLN A 181 -12.57 34.45 1.47
C GLN A 181 -13.93 33.84 1.86
N GLU A 182 -14.74 33.54 0.85
CA GLU A 182 -15.93 32.68 0.95
C GLU A 182 -15.50 31.23 1.26
N GLU A 183 -16.29 30.46 2.00
CA GLU A 183 -15.89 29.12 2.50
C GLU A 183 -15.65 28.12 1.35
N GLU A 184 -16.41 28.25 0.26
CA GLU A 184 -16.28 27.49 -0.98
C GLU A 184 -15.00 27.83 -1.76
N LYS A 185 -14.33 28.93 -1.42
CA LYS A 185 -13.05 29.40 -2.01
C LYS A 185 -11.91 29.42 -1.00
N ARG A 186 -12.14 28.94 0.22
CA ARG A 186 -11.10 28.76 1.23
C ARG A 186 -10.16 27.65 0.77
N LEU A 187 -8.86 27.91 0.75
CA LEU A 187 -7.84 26.93 0.39
C LEU A 187 -7.74 25.87 1.48
N LYS A 188 -8.26 24.67 1.22
CA LYS A 188 -8.23 23.53 2.13
C LYS A 188 -7.13 22.54 1.76
N ALA A 189 -6.74 21.71 2.73
CA ALA A 189 -5.60 20.81 2.62
C ALA A 189 -5.80 19.61 3.54
N THR A 190 -5.09 18.52 3.26
CA THR A 190 -5.10 17.28 4.05
C THR A 190 -3.73 17.03 4.64
N PHE A 191 -3.65 16.83 5.95
CA PHE A 191 -2.40 16.57 6.67
C PHE A 191 -2.31 15.12 7.12
N PHE A 192 -1.36 14.35 6.58
CA PHE A 192 -1.09 12.97 7.00
C PHE A 192 -0.11 12.96 8.17
N ILE A 193 -0.66 12.96 9.38
CA ILE A 193 0.14 13.15 10.59
C ILE A 193 1.01 11.92 10.90
N GLN A 194 2.26 12.18 11.29
CA GLN A 194 3.14 11.20 11.95
C GLN A 194 3.31 11.59 13.43
N ASN A 195 3.26 10.62 14.35
CA ASN A 195 3.30 10.86 15.81
C ASN A 195 4.61 11.54 16.28
N GLU A 196 5.76 11.04 15.83
CA GLU A 196 7.04 11.44 16.41
C GLU A 196 7.36 12.93 16.13
N TYR A 197 7.71 13.67 17.20
CA TYR A 197 7.96 15.12 17.19
C TYR A 197 6.75 16.00 16.81
N CYS A 198 5.53 15.46 16.80
CA CYS A 198 4.33 16.23 16.50
C CYS A 198 3.88 17.16 17.65
N ASN A 199 3.36 18.33 17.29
CA ASN A 199 2.74 19.30 18.17
C ASN A 199 1.22 19.27 18.00
N TYR A 200 0.54 18.50 18.84
CA TYR A 200 -0.90 18.29 18.79
C TYR A 200 -1.74 19.58 18.96
N TYR A 201 -1.21 20.61 19.62
CA TYR A 201 -1.85 21.95 19.60
C TYR A 201 -1.86 22.61 18.21
N MET A 202 -0.80 22.39 17.42
CA MET A 202 -0.77 22.89 16.03
C MET A 202 -1.64 22.04 15.09
N VAL A 203 -1.78 20.74 15.36
CA VAL A 203 -2.71 19.86 14.63
C VAL A 203 -4.17 20.19 14.96
N GLU A 204 -4.50 20.38 16.25
CA GLU A 204 -5.81 20.90 16.69
C GLU A 204 -6.11 22.21 15.97
N ARG A 205 -5.12 23.12 15.89
CA ARG A 205 -5.29 24.38 15.18
C ARG A 205 -5.63 24.20 13.70
N LEU A 206 -4.89 23.41 12.93
CA LEU A 206 -5.21 23.13 11.51
C LEU A 206 -6.62 22.56 11.34
N TYR A 207 -7.02 21.65 12.24
CA TYR A 207 -8.35 21.05 12.28
C TYR A 207 -9.45 22.07 12.58
N THR A 208 -9.22 23.01 13.50
CA THR A 208 -10.15 24.14 13.78
C THR A 208 -10.18 25.19 12.67
N GLU A 209 -9.06 25.39 11.98
CA GLU A 209 -8.94 26.22 10.77
C GLU A 209 -9.55 25.52 9.53
N GLY A 210 -10.15 24.33 9.70
CA GLY A 210 -10.96 23.64 8.70
C GLY A 210 -10.16 22.93 7.63
N HIS A 211 -8.98 22.39 7.99
CA HIS A 211 -8.23 21.41 7.21
C HIS A 211 -8.55 19.98 7.67
N GLU A 212 -8.27 18.99 6.83
CA GLU A 212 -8.48 17.56 7.15
C GLU A 212 -7.24 16.96 7.82
N ILE A 213 -7.45 16.11 8.83
CA ILE A 213 -6.39 15.41 9.58
C ILE A 213 -6.50 13.91 9.29
N ALA A 214 -5.59 13.42 8.45
CA ALA A 214 -5.46 12.02 8.05
C ALA A 214 -4.26 11.36 8.75
N LEU A 215 -4.16 10.03 8.66
CA LEU A 215 -3.12 9.27 9.37
C LEU A 215 -1.96 8.86 8.47
N SER A 216 -0.71 9.02 8.92
CA SER A 216 0.43 8.31 8.33
C SER A 216 0.81 7.07 9.14
N SER A 217 1.34 7.24 10.36
CA SER A 217 1.66 6.16 11.30
C SER A 217 2.18 6.71 12.63
N VAL A 218 2.27 5.87 13.66
CA VAL A 218 3.02 6.22 14.87
C VAL A 218 4.52 6.27 14.58
N THR A 219 5.07 5.24 13.93
CA THR A 219 6.53 5.03 13.90
C THR A 219 7.26 5.58 12.65
N GLY A 220 6.55 5.92 11.57
CA GLY A 220 7.18 6.37 10.31
C GLY A 220 8.08 5.32 9.63
N ARG A 221 8.09 4.07 10.09
CA ARG A 221 8.94 2.99 9.57
C ARG A 221 8.35 2.38 8.29
N ASN A 222 9.12 1.56 7.59
CA ASN A 222 8.59 0.81 6.46
C ASN A 222 7.69 -0.33 6.97
N LEU A 223 6.39 -0.26 6.67
CA LEU A 223 5.37 -1.25 7.05
C LEU A 223 4.98 -2.22 5.91
N GLN A 224 5.64 -2.16 4.75
CA GLN A 224 5.36 -2.94 3.53
C GLN A 224 5.23 -4.46 3.71
N ARG A 225 5.80 -5.03 4.79
CA ARG A 225 5.74 -6.47 5.12
C ARG A 225 5.22 -6.70 6.55
N ALA A 226 4.51 -5.74 7.12
CA ALA A 226 3.76 -5.90 8.34
C ALA A 226 2.44 -6.63 8.04
N ASN A 227 1.96 -7.40 9.01
CA ASN A 227 0.63 -8.02 9.00
C ASN A 227 -0.46 -7.03 9.44
N ALA A 228 -1.72 -7.39 9.22
CA ALA A 228 -2.88 -6.54 9.52
C ALA A 228 -2.92 -6.05 10.98
N SER A 229 -2.56 -6.88 11.96
CA SER A 229 -2.56 -6.46 13.37
C SER A 229 -1.52 -5.38 13.70
N VAL A 230 -0.37 -5.37 13.02
CA VAL A 230 0.62 -4.29 13.13
C VAL A 230 0.16 -3.03 12.41
N TRP A 231 -0.50 -3.15 11.26
CA TRP A 231 -1.12 -1.98 10.58
C TRP A 231 -2.22 -1.35 11.43
N ARG A 232 -3.13 -2.15 11.99
CA ARG A 232 -4.15 -1.69 12.96
C ARG A 232 -3.52 -0.99 14.16
N ASN A 233 -2.46 -1.54 14.74
CA ASN A 233 -1.79 -0.88 15.87
C ASN A 233 -1.17 0.47 15.48
N GLU A 234 -0.52 0.58 14.32
CA GLU A 234 0.10 1.84 13.84
C GLU A 234 -0.95 2.92 13.51
N PHE A 235 -2.08 2.57 12.90
CA PHE A 235 -3.16 3.51 12.60
C PHE A 235 -4.05 3.80 13.81
N GLY A 236 -4.60 2.76 14.45
CA GLY A 236 -5.52 2.87 15.59
C GLY A 236 -4.88 3.46 16.85
N SER A 237 -3.56 3.35 17.04
CA SER A 237 -2.87 4.10 18.10
C SER A 237 -2.75 5.59 17.75
N LEU A 238 -2.43 5.93 16.49
CA LEU A 238 -2.35 7.33 16.07
C LEU A 238 -3.73 8.02 16.11
N ARG A 239 -4.80 7.32 15.71
CA ARG A 239 -6.19 7.79 15.81
C ARG A 239 -6.53 8.19 17.25
N ASP A 240 -6.30 7.30 18.23
CA ASP A 240 -6.51 7.59 19.66
C ASP A 240 -5.69 8.79 20.16
N ILE A 241 -4.43 8.91 19.70
CA ILE A 241 -3.53 10.01 20.06
C ILE A 241 -4.09 11.35 19.54
N LEU A 242 -4.59 11.40 18.31
CA LEU A 242 -5.18 12.60 17.70
C LEU A 242 -6.52 13.00 18.36
N ILE A 243 -7.42 12.03 18.58
CA ILE A 243 -8.68 12.27 19.29
C ILE A 243 -8.39 12.86 20.68
N LYS A 244 -7.45 12.25 21.41
CA LYS A 244 -7.12 12.65 22.77
C LYS A 244 -6.41 14.01 22.82
N TYR A 245 -5.29 14.17 22.12
CA TYR A 245 -4.37 15.30 22.31
C TYR A 245 -4.55 16.45 21.30
N SER A 246 -5.21 16.23 20.16
CA SER A 246 -5.58 17.27 19.19
C SER A 246 -7.08 17.59 19.14
N ASN A 247 -7.92 16.94 19.95
CA ASN A 247 -9.38 17.16 19.96
C ASN A 247 -10.05 16.95 18.57
N VAL A 248 -9.46 16.12 17.71
CA VAL A 248 -10.05 15.74 16.41
C VAL A 248 -11.21 14.78 16.66
N ALA A 249 -12.35 14.98 15.99
CA ALA A 249 -13.49 14.09 16.14
C ALA A 249 -13.17 12.71 15.54
N PRO A 250 -13.48 11.58 16.23
CA PRO A 250 -13.25 10.24 15.69
C PRO A 250 -13.83 10.04 14.28
N GLU A 251 -15.02 10.59 14.04
CA GLU A 251 -15.76 10.58 12.78
C GLU A 251 -15.13 11.42 11.65
N ASP A 252 -14.19 12.33 11.95
CA ASP A 252 -13.45 13.12 10.96
C ASP A 252 -12.11 12.46 10.55
N ILE A 253 -11.69 11.35 11.17
CA ILE A 253 -10.42 10.65 10.87
C ILE A 253 -10.67 9.48 9.91
N LEU A 254 -10.99 9.83 8.66
CA LEU A 254 -11.44 8.90 7.62
C LEU A 254 -10.32 8.40 6.68
N GLY A 255 -9.29 9.21 6.47
CA GLY A 255 -8.22 8.97 5.50
C GLY A 255 -6.88 8.49 6.08
N VAL A 256 -6.12 7.73 5.29
CA VAL A 256 -4.78 7.23 5.63
C VAL A 256 -3.76 7.36 4.50
N ARG A 257 -2.47 7.23 4.83
CA ARG A 257 -1.35 7.10 3.88
C ARG A 257 -0.20 6.27 4.48
N ALA A 258 0.11 5.15 3.84
CA ALA A 258 1.22 4.27 4.19
C ALA A 258 2.57 5.02 4.23
N PRO A 259 3.33 4.91 5.33
CA PRO A 259 4.58 5.66 5.48
C PRO A 259 5.56 5.38 4.34
N ARG A 260 6.11 6.46 3.76
CA ARG A 260 7.08 6.44 2.65
C ARG A 260 6.53 5.90 1.31
N LEU A 261 5.20 5.90 1.14
CA LEU A 261 4.47 5.32 0.00
C LEU A 261 4.91 3.89 -0.29
N LYS A 262 4.75 3.04 0.73
CA LYS A 262 5.00 1.60 0.66
C LYS A 262 3.75 0.88 1.19
N PRO A 263 2.72 0.70 0.34
CA PRO A 263 1.50 0.02 0.76
C PRO A 263 1.79 -1.41 1.21
N GLY A 264 0.94 -1.96 2.08
CA GLY A 264 1.16 -3.22 2.80
C GLY A 264 0.66 -4.49 2.14
N TYR A 265 0.66 -4.59 0.80
CA TYR A 265 -0.08 -5.64 0.07
C TYR A 265 -1.54 -5.66 0.55
N ASN A 266 -2.12 -6.83 0.78
CA ASN A 266 -3.49 -6.99 1.28
C ASN A 266 -3.62 -6.69 2.79
N GLU A 267 -2.53 -6.77 3.56
CA GLU A 267 -2.53 -6.64 5.03
C GLU A 267 -2.91 -5.23 5.51
N GLN A 268 -2.50 -4.21 4.76
CA GLN A 268 -2.89 -2.82 5.05
C GLN A 268 -4.41 -2.65 4.89
N TYR A 269 -4.95 -2.97 3.72
CA TYR A 269 -6.35 -2.68 3.38
C TYR A 269 -7.33 -3.53 4.19
N GLN A 270 -6.93 -4.74 4.60
CA GLN A 270 -7.64 -5.52 5.61
C GLN A 270 -7.72 -4.76 6.95
N ALA A 271 -6.61 -4.21 7.43
CA ALA A 271 -6.58 -3.38 8.63
C ALA A 271 -7.38 -2.08 8.49
N LEU A 272 -7.49 -1.51 7.28
CA LEU A 272 -8.31 -0.31 7.03
C LEU A 272 -9.80 -0.60 7.13
N ILE A 273 -10.28 -1.70 6.54
CA ILE A 273 -11.67 -2.17 6.71
C ILE A 273 -11.97 -2.49 8.17
N GLU A 274 -11.08 -3.22 8.86
CA GLU A 274 -11.27 -3.61 10.28
C GLU A 274 -11.32 -2.41 11.24
N GLU A 275 -10.59 -1.33 10.94
CA GLU A 275 -10.61 -0.07 11.70
C GLU A 275 -11.62 0.95 11.14
N GLY A 276 -12.41 0.62 10.12
CA GLY A 276 -13.42 1.52 9.55
C GLY A 276 -12.87 2.82 8.94
N PHE A 277 -11.70 2.78 8.31
CA PHE A 277 -11.25 3.88 7.43
C PHE A 277 -11.99 3.82 6.09
N ILE A 278 -12.20 4.99 5.47
CA ILE A 278 -13.01 5.12 4.25
C ILE A 278 -12.13 5.24 3.00
N TRP A 279 -10.92 5.79 3.14
CA TRP A 279 -10.03 5.99 2.00
C TRP A 279 -8.53 5.93 2.32
N ASP A 280 -7.74 5.50 1.34
CA ASP A 280 -6.28 5.50 1.34
C ASP A 280 -5.73 6.42 0.23
N SER A 281 -4.48 6.87 0.37
CA SER A 281 -3.72 7.54 -0.69
C SER A 281 -2.26 7.09 -0.61
N SER A 282 -2.04 5.80 -0.82
CA SER A 282 -0.72 5.13 -0.74
C SER A 282 -0.24 4.60 -2.08
N VAL A 283 -1.18 4.24 -2.96
CA VAL A 283 -0.88 3.72 -4.30
C VAL A 283 -0.35 4.87 -5.16
N SER A 284 0.78 4.61 -5.82
CA SER A 284 1.35 5.54 -6.80
C SER A 284 1.38 4.92 -8.18
N THR A 285 0.97 5.70 -9.18
CA THR A 285 0.97 5.29 -10.58
C THR A 285 2.39 5.32 -11.15
N VAL A 286 2.62 4.61 -12.25
CA VAL A 286 3.67 4.99 -13.21
C VAL A 286 3.31 6.33 -13.88
N PRO A 287 4.25 7.06 -14.51
CA PRO A 287 3.92 8.25 -15.31
C PRO A 287 2.99 7.86 -16.46
N LEU A 288 1.92 8.63 -16.65
CA LEU A 288 0.87 8.40 -17.66
C LEU A 288 0.45 9.75 -18.28
N GLU A 289 0.18 9.77 -19.58
CA GLU A 289 -0.27 10.98 -20.31
C GLU A 289 -1.67 11.42 -19.86
N THR A 290 -2.55 10.45 -19.59
CA THR A 290 -3.83 10.67 -18.90
C THR A 290 -3.70 10.24 -17.44
N PRO A 291 -3.94 11.13 -16.46
CA PRO A 291 -3.84 10.77 -15.04
C PRO A 291 -5.02 9.89 -14.61
N VAL A 292 -4.78 9.03 -13.63
CA VAL A 292 -5.77 8.08 -13.10
C VAL A 292 -6.73 8.79 -12.14
N TRP A 293 -8.03 8.56 -12.32
CA TRP A 293 -9.07 8.96 -11.39
C TRP A 293 -9.07 8.09 -10.12
N PRO A 294 -9.49 8.63 -8.95
CA PRO A 294 -9.87 7.82 -7.79
C PRO A 294 -10.81 6.68 -8.11
N TYR A 295 -10.71 5.58 -7.37
CA TYR A 295 -11.49 4.36 -7.55
C TYR A 295 -11.72 3.65 -6.20
N THR A 296 -12.73 2.78 -6.12
CA THR A 296 -12.87 1.85 -5.00
C THR A 296 -12.16 0.53 -5.26
N LEU A 297 -11.71 -0.11 -4.18
CA LEU A 297 -10.96 -1.37 -4.22
C LEU A 297 -11.86 -2.62 -4.32
N ASP A 298 -13.15 -2.47 -4.60
CA ASP A 298 -14.05 -3.56 -5.01
C ASP A 298 -13.46 -4.38 -6.18
N TYR A 299 -12.78 -3.69 -7.10
CA TYR A 299 -12.21 -4.23 -8.32
C TYR A 299 -10.70 -4.05 -8.36
N LYS A 300 -10.05 -4.77 -9.29
CA LYS A 300 -8.61 -4.70 -9.50
C LYS A 300 -8.18 -3.30 -9.93
N ILE A 301 -7.17 -2.77 -9.23
CA ILE A 301 -6.48 -1.52 -9.55
C ILE A 301 -6.26 -1.41 -11.08
N PRO A 302 -6.73 -0.33 -11.72
CA PRO A 302 -6.82 -0.26 -13.18
C PRO A 302 -5.48 0.06 -13.87
N HIS A 303 -4.47 0.53 -13.12
CA HIS A 303 -3.18 1.01 -13.64
C HIS A 303 -1.98 0.16 -13.16
N GLU A 304 -0.80 0.39 -13.73
CA GLU A 304 0.43 -0.20 -13.16
C GLU A 304 0.84 0.55 -11.87
N CYS A 305 1.02 -0.21 -10.79
CA CYS A 305 1.56 0.29 -9.54
C CYS A 305 3.08 0.47 -9.61
N ARG A 306 3.56 1.68 -9.30
CA ARG A 306 4.99 2.02 -9.22
C ARG A 306 5.74 1.23 -8.14
N VAL A 307 5.03 0.65 -7.18
CA VAL A 307 5.55 -0.20 -6.11
C VAL A 307 4.85 -1.56 -6.09
N LYS A 308 5.61 -2.65 -5.94
CA LYS A 308 5.12 -4.04 -6.04
C LYS A 308 4.22 -4.51 -4.89
N SER A 309 3.78 -3.62 -4.01
CA SER A 309 3.07 -3.94 -2.77
C SER A 309 1.69 -3.26 -2.65
N CYS A 310 1.10 -2.91 -3.79
CA CYS A 310 -0.33 -2.66 -3.88
C CYS A 310 -1.17 -3.88 -3.45
N PRO A 311 -2.44 -3.69 -3.07
CA PRO A 311 -3.36 -4.79 -2.83
C PRO A 311 -3.61 -5.59 -4.11
N THR A 312 -4.00 -6.85 -3.95
CA THR A 312 -4.41 -7.75 -5.04
C THR A 312 -5.81 -8.29 -4.86
N LYS A 313 -6.30 -8.39 -3.62
CA LYS A 313 -7.69 -8.75 -3.27
C LYS A 313 -8.64 -7.56 -3.42
N SER A 314 -9.94 -7.85 -3.46
CA SER A 314 -10.99 -6.84 -3.36
C SER A 314 -11.17 -6.37 -1.90
N PHE A 315 -11.34 -5.06 -1.73
CA PHE A 315 -11.71 -4.40 -0.47
C PHE A 315 -12.92 -3.47 -0.73
N PRO A 316 -14.15 -4.03 -0.73
CA PRO A 316 -15.35 -3.30 -1.17
C PRO A 316 -15.62 -1.99 -0.42
N GLY A 317 -15.93 -0.93 -1.17
CA GLY A 317 -16.25 0.41 -0.63
C GLY A 317 -15.07 1.21 -0.05
N LEU A 318 -13.86 0.64 0.02
CA LEU A 318 -12.65 1.36 0.40
C LEU A 318 -12.08 2.10 -0.82
N TRP A 319 -11.99 3.42 -0.71
CA TRP A 319 -11.49 4.28 -1.79
C TRP A 319 -9.97 4.38 -1.79
N GLU A 320 -9.38 4.52 -2.98
CA GLU A 320 -8.01 4.98 -3.17
C GLU A 320 -8.03 6.34 -3.89
N LEU A 321 -7.26 7.30 -3.38
CA LEU A 321 -6.91 8.55 -4.05
C LEU A 321 -5.49 8.39 -4.63
N PRO A 322 -5.34 7.86 -5.88
CA PRO A 322 -4.06 7.40 -6.39
C PRO A 322 -3.11 8.56 -6.67
N LEU A 323 -1.87 8.42 -6.20
CA LEU A 323 -0.80 9.37 -6.46
C LEU A 323 -0.27 9.20 -7.88
N ASN A 324 -0.88 9.95 -8.79
CA ASN A 324 -0.37 10.19 -10.12
C ASN A 324 1.08 10.71 -10.03
N SER A 325 2.03 10.00 -10.66
CA SER A 325 3.42 10.46 -10.70
C SER A 325 3.51 11.79 -11.45
N HIS A 326 3.99 12.85 -10.81
CA HIS A 326 4.30 14.12 -11.44
C HIS A 326 5.45 13.98 -12.45
N PHE A 327 5.38 14.66 -13.59
CA PHE A 327 6.39 14.81 -14.64
C PHE A 327 5.95 15.87 -15.69
N VAL A 328 6.91 16.49 -16.38
CA VAL A 328 6.66 17.43 -17.49
C VAL A 328 7.17 16.89 -18.83
N SER A 329 6.77 17.53 -19.93
CA SER A 329 6.94 16.99 -21.30
C SER A 329 8.40 16.87 -21.79
N ASP A 330 9.36 17.52 -21.13
CA ASP A 330 10.80 17.43 -21.41
C ASP A 330 11.60 16.56 -20.42
N ASP A 331 10.90 15.82 -19.52
CA ASP A 331 11.46 15.08 -18.38
C ASP A 331 12.28 15.94 -17.37
N THR A 332 12.26 17.29 -17.47
CA THR A 332 12.93 18.16 -16.48
C THR A 332 12.33 17.95 -15.10
N GLY A 333 13.19 17.77 -14.08
CA GLY A 333 12.75 17.40 -12.73
C GLY A 333 12.48 15.91 -12.52
N GLY A 334 12.33 15.12 -13.59
CA GLY A 334 12.07 13.69 -13.53
C GLY A 334 10.66 13.32 -13.07
N GLN A 335 10.51 12.11 -12.53
CA GLN A 335 9.21 11.45 -12.37
C GLN A 335 8.99 11.02 -10.91
N CYS A 336 7.98 11.57 -10.24
CA CYS A 336 7.96 11.71 -8.77
C CYS A 336 6.52 11.65 -8.17
N PRO A 337 6.19 10.73 -7.24
CA PRO A 337 4.87 10.69 -6.58
C PRO A 337 4.70 11.68 -5.40
N PHE A 338 5.80 12.25 -4.92
CA PHE A 338 5.82 13.42 -4.05
C PHE A 338 6.58 14.52 -4.79
N VAL A 339 6.09 15.75 -4.81
CA VAL A 339 6.74 16.82 -5.57
C VAL A 339 8.11 17.21 -4.96
N ASP A 340 8.33 17.01 -3.65
CA ASP A 340 9.65 17.17 -3.02
C ASP A 340 10.69 16.12 -3.44
N GLN A 341 10.31 15.10 -4.22
CA GLN A 341 11.21 14.12 -4.82
C GLN A 341 11.60 14.46 -6.27
N CYS A 342 11.02 15.50 -6.88
CA CYS A 342 11.42 15.97 -8.21
C CYS A 342 12.65 16.89 -8.13
N VAL A 343 13.44 16.95 -9.21
CA VAL A 343 14.77 17.57 -9.24
C VAL A 343 14.71 19.04 -9.67
N PHE A 344 14.30 19.93 -8.75
CA PHE A 344 14.27 21.39 -8.95
C PHE A 344 15.65 22.09 -8.79
N ASN A 345 16.76 21.36 -8.91
CA ASN A 345 18.10 21.89 -8.67
C ASN A 345 18.41 23.12 -9.54
N TYR A 346 18.73 24.23 -8.89
CA TYR A 346 19.04 25.54 -9.50
C TYR A 346 17.88 26.20 -10.27
N GLN A 347 16.63 25.72 -10.10
CA GLN A 347 15.47 26.38 -10.68
C GLN A 347 15.11 27.68 -9.92
N SER A 348 14.70 28.69 -10.68
CA SER A 348 14.09 29.91 -10.14
C SER A 348 12.65 29.62 -9.69
N SER A 349 12.08 30.43 -8.80
CA SER A 349 10.69 30.26 -8.39
C SER A 349 9.67 30.48 -9.53
N ASN A 350 10.04 31.22 -10.58
CA ASN A 350 9.24 31.27 -11.81
C ASN A 350 9.34 29.96 -12.61
N SER A 351 10.49 29.28 -12.58
CA SER A 351 10.68 27.98 -13.23
C SER A 351 9.87 26.88 -12.51
N VAL A 352 9.92 26.87 -11.17
CA VAL A 352 9.08 25.97 -10.34
C VAL A 352 7.59 26.23 -10.58
N PHE A 353 7.18 27.51 -10.67
CA PHE A 353 5.79 27.87 -10.98
C PHE A 353 5.31 27.32 -12.33
N GLU A 354 6.04 27.58 -13.43
CA GLU A 354 5.62 27.09 -14.75
C GLU A 354 5.69 25.54 -14.83
N TRP A 355 6.61 24.89 -14.10
CA TRP A 355 6.66 23.42 -13.98
C TRP A 355 5.43 22.86 -13.27
N LEU A 356 5.05 23.42 -12.11
CA LEU A 356 3.85 23.01 -11.36
C LEU A 356 2.58 23.22 -12.19
N LYS A 357 2.58 24.25 -13.04
CA LYS A 357 1.49 24.58 -13.94
C LYS A 357 1.43 23.66 -15.17
N GLU A 358 2.56 23.26 -15.75
CA GLU A 358 2.58 22.25 -16.83
C GLU A 358 2.09 20.88 -16.32
N ASP A 359 2.57 20.44 -15.15
CA ASP A 359 2.13 19.18 -14.54
C ASP A 359 0.62 19.20 -14.17
N PHE A 360 0.12 20.35 -13.70
CA PHE A 360 -1.32 20.58 -13.48
C PHE A 360 -2.15 20.56 -14.77
N LEU A 361 -1.65 21.16 -15.86
CA LEU A 361 -2.38 21.23 -17.13
C LEU A 361 -2.65 19.84 -17.74
N ARG A 362 -1.79 18.85 -17.46
CA ARG A 362 -2.06 17.43 -17.81
C ARG A 362 -3.38 16.91 -17.21
N ASN A 363 -3.77 17.36 -16.02
CA ASN A 363 -5.06 17.03 -15.43
C ASN A 363 -6.19 17.90 -16.02
N TYR A 364 -5.95 19.22 -16.06
CA TYR A 364 -6.96 20.24 -16.41
C TYR A 364 -7.41 20.22 -17.89
N GLU A 365 -6.51 19.89 -18.82
CA GLU A 365 -6.78 19.85 -20.27
C GLU A 365 -7.15 18.44 -20.79
N ASN A 366 -7.12 17.41 -19.94
CA ASN A 366 -7.39 16.02 -20.29
C ASN A 366 -8.70 15.52 -19.66
N ASN A 367 -8.63 14.75 -18.57
CA ASN A 367 -9.80 14.05 -18.00
C ASN A 367 -10.32 14.65 -16.68
N ARG A 368 -9.81 15.81 -16.26
CA ARG A 368 -10.21 16.53 -15.02
C ARG A 368 -10.05 15.75 -13.71
N SER A 369 -9.24 14.69 -13.70
CA SER A 369 -8.87 13.96 -12.49
C SER A 369 -8.28 14.91 -11.43
N PRO A 370 -8.55 14.69 -10.12
CA PRO A 370 -8.07 15.57 -9.05
C PRO A 370 -6.55 15.70 -9.07
N TYR A 371 -6.07 16.95 -9.08
CA TYR A 371 -4.64 17.24 -9.04
C TYR A 371 -4.13 17.14 -7.60
N ILE A 372 -3.71 15.93 -7.21
CA ILE A 372 -3.16 15.67 -5.88
C ILE A 372 -1.72 16.17 -5.82
N LEU A 373 -1.49 17.29 -5.13
CA LEU A 373 -0.16 17.84 -4.92
C LEU A 373 0.38 17.37 -3.57
N SER A 374 1.19 16.31 -3.61
CA SER A 374 1.68 15.60 -2.42
C SER A 374 3.09 16.03 -2.04
N LEU A 375 3.32 16.50 -0.81
CA LEU A 375 4.63 17.01 -0.36
C LEU A 375 4.93 16.80 1.13
N HIS A 376 6.21 16.74 1.47
CA HIS A 376 6.71 16.84 2.84
C HIS A 376 7.14 18.28 3.20
N THR A 377 7.39 18.50 4.48
CA THR A 377 8.05 19.71 5.00
C THR A 377 9.39 20.07 4.33
N ASN A 378 10.03 19.15 3.62
CA ASN A 378 11.28 19.39 2.88
C ASN A 378 11.12 20.45 1.78
N TRP A 379 9.93 20.56 1.19
CA TRP A 379 9.63 21.53 0.13
C TRP A 379 9.96 22.98 0.53
N PHE A 380 9.61 23.32 1.77
CA PHE A 380 9.78 24.66 2.34
C PHE A 380 11.20 24.94 2.87
N LEU A 381 12.14 24.02 2.69
CA LEU A 381 13.56 24.25 3.02
C LEU A 381 14.29 25.00 1.89
N THR A 382 13.65 25.18 0.73
CA THR A 382 14.20 25.86 -0.44
C THR A 382 13.31 27.04 -0.84
N GLU A 383 13.82 28.27 -0.66
CA GLU A 383 13.12 29.53 -0.94
C GLU A 383 12.48 29.57 -2.35
N SER A 384 13.16 29.06 -3.39
CA SER A 384 12.59 29.04 -4.75
C SER A 384 11.48 27.99 -4.96
N GLN A 385 11.44 26.94 -4.15
CA GLN A 385 10.35 25.95 -4.16
C GLN A 385 9.11 26.49 -3.43
N GLU A 386 9.31 27.14 -2.27
CA GLU A 386 8.25 27.82 -1.52
C GLU A 386 7.61 28.95 -2.35
N GLU A 387 8.41 29.90 -2.87
CA GLU A 387 7.90 30.98 -3.74
C GLU A 387 7.18 30.43 -4.99
N GLY A 388 7.68 29.33 -5.58
CA GLY A 388 7.10 28.72 -6.78
C GLY A 388 5.72 28.12 -6.51
N LEU A 389 5.56 27.45 -5.36
CA LEU A 389 4.28 26.91 -4.90
C LEU A 389 3.29 28.04 -4.55
N HIS A 390 3.75 29.10 -3.88
CA HIS A 390 2.92 30.28 -3.63
C HIS A 390 2.40 30.89 -4.96
N LYS A 391 3.26 31.08 -5.95
CA LYS A 391 2.86 31.56 -7.29
C LYS A 391 1.87 30.64 -8.00
N PHE A 392 2.02 29.32 -7.85
CA PHE A 392 1.08 28.34 -8.39
C PHE A 392 -0.29 28.44 -7.72
N VAL A 393 -0.33 28.51 -6.40
CA VAL A 393 -1.57 28.69 -5.61
C VAL A 393 -2.27 30.00 -5.94
N ASP A 394 -1.53 31.12 -5.96
CA ASP A 394 -2.08 32.44 -6.27
C ASP A 394 -2.64 32.49 -7.70
N TRP A 395 -1.95 31.88 -8.67
CA TRP A 395 -2.46 31.75 -10.05
C TRP A 395 -3.72 30.89 -10.11
N ALA A 396 -3.71 29.68 -9.52
CA ALA A 396 -4.83 28.76 -9.54
C ALA A 396 -6.11 29.40 -8.98
N ARG A 397 -5.98 30.17 -7.88
CA ARG A 397 -7.07 30.93 -7.25
C ARG A 397 -7.63 32.10 -8.08
N THR A 398 -7.05 32.42 -9.23
CA THR A 398 -7.63 33.40 -10.18
C THR A 398 -8.58 32.78 -11.21
N GLN A 399 -8.65 31.45 -11.31
CA GLN A 399 -9.59 30.75 -12.18
C GLN A 399 -10.91 30.50 -11.44
N ASP A 400 -12.03 30.44 -12.17
CA ASP A 400 -13.37 30.25 -11.61
C ASP A 400 -13.85 28.79 -11.58
N ASP A 401 -13.07 27.87 -12.15
CA ASP A 401 -13.32 26.41 -12.16
C ASP A 401 -12.29 25.58 -11.37
N ILE A 402 -11.42 26.22 -10.56
CA ILE A 402 -10.42 25.54 -9.73
C ILE A 402 -10.78 25.65 -8.24
N PHE A 403 -10.80 24.52 -7.54
CA PHE A 403 -11.15 24.46 -6.12
C PHE A 403 -10.12 23.65 -5.31
N PHE A 404 -9.68 24.21 -4.18
CA PHE A 404 -8.74 23.59 -3.25
C PHE A 404 -9.49 22.92 -2.10
N VAL A 405 -9.60 21.60 -2.14
CA VAL A 405 -10.46 20.79 -1.25
C VAL A 405 -9.66 19.72 -0.51
N THR A 406 -10.22 19.16 0.56
CA THR A 406 -9.63 17.99 1.24
C THR A 406 -9.97 16.68 0.52
N GLY A 407 -9.32 15.57 0.91
CA GLY A 407 -9.57 14.25 0.33
C GLY A 407 -11.02 13.77 0.56
N THR A 408 -11.52 13.92 1.79
CA THR A 408 -12.91 13.60 2.14
C THR A 408 -13.90 14.54 1.44
N GLU A 409 -13.61 15.85 1.34
CA GLU A 409 -14.49 16.79 0.62
C GLU A 409 -14.63 16.45 -0.87
N PHE A 410 -13.52 16.09 -1.53
CA PHE A 410 -13.55 15.61 -2.91
C PHE A 410 -14.38 14.33 -3.06
N LEU A 411 -14.22 13.36 -2.15
CA LEU A 411 -14.97 12.11 -2.18
C LEU A 411 -16.47 12.33 -1.94
N LEU A 412 -16.87 13.28 -1.09
CA LEU A 412 -18.27 13.68 -0.93
C LEU A 412 -18.85 14.35 -2.18
N TRP A 413 -18.09 15.20 -2.87
CA TRP A 413 -18.51 15.73 -4.17
C TRP A 413 -18.69 14.60 -5.21
N LEU A 414 -17.72 13.68 -5.28
CA LEU A 414 -17.74 12.53 -6.21
C LEU A 414 -18.89 11.55 -5.93
N THR A 415 -19.48 11.57 -4.73
CA THR A 415 -20.56 10.66 -4.31
C THR A 415 -21.91 11.36 -4.09
N ASP A 416 -22.07 12.62 -4.52
CA ASP A 416 -23.36 13.32 -4.48
C ASP A 416 -24.36 12.74 -5.49
N GLU A 417 -25.61 12.54 -5.07
CA GLU A 417 -26.71 12.04 -5.92
C GLU A 417 -27.02 12.93 -7.14
N ASN A 418 -26.47 14.16 -7.18
CA ASN A 418 -26.70 15.17 -8.21
C ASN A 418 -25.45 15.46 -9.06
N LEU A 419 -24.42 14.59 -9.04
CA LEU A 419 -23.17 14.77 -9.78
C LEU A 419 -23.39 15.13 -11.27
N ASP A 420 -24.34 14.48 -11.95
CA ASP A 420 -24.77 14.75 -13.34
C ASP A 420 -25.31 16.17 -13.59
N GLN A 421 -25.72 16.88 -12.53
CA GLN A 421 -26.26 18.24 -12.56
C GLN A 421 -25.20 19.30 -12.18
N GLY A 422 -23.94 18.88 -12.00
CA GLY A 422 -22.82 19.74 -11.65
C GLY A 422 -22.53 20.84 -12.68
N SER A 423 -21.82 21.87 -12.23
CA SER A 423 -21.30 22.93 -13.10
C SER A 423 -19.81 23.10 -12.83
N LYS A 424 -19.04 23.23 -13.92
CA LYS A 424 -17.58 23.42 -13.92
C LYS A 424 -17.11 24.52 -12.96
N THR A 425 -17.92 25.56 -12.77
CA THR A 425 -17.65 26.73 -11.92
C THR A 425 -18.43 26.74 -10.59
N SER A 426 -19.00 25.60 -10.17
CA SER A 426 -19.78 25.49 -8.94
C SER A 426 -19.41 24.25 -8.13
N TYR A 427 -18.71 24.49 -7.02
CA TYR A 427 -18.55 23.57 -5.91
C TYR A 427 -19.29 24.16 -4.69
N GLN A 428 -19.95 23.31 -3.92
CA GLN A 428 -20.52 23.66 -2.62
C GLN A 428 -19.79 22.84 -1.56
N SER A 429 -19.23 23.50 -0.55
CA SER A 429 -18.57 22.81 0.55
C SER A 429 -19.58 21.92 1.29
N PRO A 430 -19.34 20.61 1.45
CA PRO A 430 -20.20 19.75 2.23
C PRO A 430 -20.35 20.26 3.69
N PRO A 431 -21.50 20.06 4.35
CA PRO A 431 -21.79 20.59 5.69
C PRO A 431 -21.05 19.85 6.83
N LEU A 432 -19.86 19.29 6.57
CA LEU A 432 -18.99 18.64 7.56
C LEU A 432 -18.48 19.61 8.64
N LEU A 433 -18.34 20.90 8.29
CA LEU A 433 -17.74 21.90 9.16
C LEU A 433 -18.75 22.45 10.17
N THR A 434 -19.05 21.63 11.18
CA THR A 434 -19.40 22.19 12.49
C THR A 434 -18.32 23.17 12.92
N LYS A 435 -18.71 24.33 13.49
CA LYS A 435 -17.76 25.37 13.85
C LYS A 435 -16.89 24.90 15.04
N ARG A 436 -15.74 24.32 14.72
CA ARG A 436 -14.71 23.87 15.66
C ARG A 436 -14.07 25.08 16.37
N GLU A 437 -13.77 24.95 17.65
CA GLU A 437 -13.07 25.96 18.45
C GLU A 437 -11.92 25.30 19.23
N MET A 438 -10.81 26.03 19.42
CA MET A 438 -9.61 25.53 20.11
C MET A 438 -9.91 25.19 21.58
N SER A 439 -9.46 24.03 22.06
CA SER A 439 -9.61 23.64 23.47
C SER A 439 -8.90 24.58 24.45
N CYS A 440 -7.90 25.36 24.00
CA CYS A 440 -7.15 26.30 24.83
C CYS A 440 -6.44 27.38 24.00
N ASN A 441 -6.07 28.50 24.64
CA ASN A 441 -5.24 29.57 24.04
C ASN A 441 -3.73 29.42 24.29
N THR A 442 -3.33 28.49 25.16
CA THR A 442 -1.93 28.28 25.55
C THR A 442 -1.74 26.80 25.86
N PRO A 443 -0.96 26.04 25.07
CA PRO A 443 -0.79 24.61 25.28
C PRO A 443 0.11 24.30 26.46
N ASN A 444 -0.16 23.17 27.10
CA ASN A 444 0.78 22.51 27.98
C ASN A 444 2.00 22.05 27.16
N SER A 445 3.18 22.10 27.76
CA SER A 445 4.44 21.62 27.18
C SER A 445 4.98 20.48 28.01
N CYS A 446 4.84 19.27 27.49
CA CYS A 446 5.12 18.03 28.19
C CYS A 446 6.52 17.51 27.83
N GLU A 447 7.38 17.36 28.82
CA GLU A 447 8.60 16.54 28.73
C GLU A 447 8.24 15.12 29.16
N LEU A 448 8.43 14.15 28.27
CA LEU A 448 7.88 12.79 28.42
C LEU A 448 8.96 11.75 28.17
N SER A 449 9.02 10.72 29.02
CA SER A 449 9.91 9.58 28.85
C SER A 449 9.44 8.68 27.71
N HIS A 450 10.39 8.21 26.92
CA HIS A 450 10.19 7.26 25.83
C HIS A 450 11.35 6.27 25.77
N THR A 451 11.06 4.97 25.87
CA THR A 451 12.04 3.90 25.65
C THR A 451 12.03 3.52 24.17
N GLU A 452 13.14 3.73 23.48
CA GLU A 452 13.30 3.36 22.08
C GLU A 452 13.39 1.83 21.91
N SER A 453 13.20 1.32 20.69
CA SER A 453 13.23 -0.12 20.37
C SER A 453 14.57 -0.83 20.64
N ASN A 454 15.62 -0.06 20.91
CA ASN A 454 16.95 -0.50 21.33
C ASN A 454 17.10 -0.62 22.88
N GLY A 455 16.05 -0.29 23.65
CA GLY A 455 16.06 -0.26 25.11
C GLY A 455 16.61 1.02 25.74
N VAL A 456 16.97 2.04 24.95
CA VAL A 456 17.50 3.32 25.45
C VAL A 456 16.34 4.21 25.87
N GLU A 457 16.39 4.66 27.13
CA GLU A 457 15.50 5.71 27.62
C GLU A 457 15.90 7.07 27.05
N THR A 458 14.93 7.79 26.53
CA THR A 458 15.08 9.11 25.92
C THR A 458 13.94 10.03 26.36
N LEU A 459 14.11 11.33 26.15
CA LEU A 459 13.03 12.30 26.30
C LEU A 459 12.44 12.65 24.93
N ARG A 460 11.10 12.75 24.88
CA ARG A 460 10.36 13.31 23.75
C ARG A 460 9.51 14.47 24.28
N TYR A 461 9.41 15.53 23.49
CA TYR A 461 8.65 16.73 23.84
C TYR A 461 7.34 16.79 23.06
N MET A 462 6.25 17.10 23.75
CA MET A 462 4.90 17.14 23.20
C MET A 462 4.18 18.42 23.64
N LYS A 463 3.30 18.96 22.79
CA LYS A 463 2.44 20.11 23.12
C LYS A 463 0.99 19.83 22.76
N THR A 464 0.07 20.17 23.65
CA THR A 464 -1.37 19.85 23.57
C THR A 464 -2.17 20.77 24.49
N CYS A 465 -3.47 20.92 24.26
CA CYS A 465 -4.39 21.55 25.22
C CYS A 465 -4.84 20.62 26.36
N ARG A 466 -4.44 19.34 26.37
CA ARG A 466 -4.76 18.40 27.46
C ARG A 466 -3.70 18.38 28.56
N ASP A 467 -4.02 17.74 29.67
CA ASP A 467 -3.04 17.38 30.70
C ASP A 467 -1.94 16.46 30.12
N CYS A 468 -0.72 16.62 30.61
CA CYS A 468 0.41 15.80 30.17
C CYS A 468 0.26 14.34 30.62
N PRO A 469 0.47 13.35 29.73
CA PRO A 469 0.53 11.95 30.13
C PRO A 469 1.78 11.66 30.98
N GLN A 470 1.85 10.46 31.56
CA GLN A 470 3.01 10.03 32.36
C GLN A 470 4.17 9.47 31.50
N ILE A 471 3.88 9.08 30.26
CA ILE A 471 4.84 8.56 29.27
C ILE A 471 4.51 9.15 27.89
N TYR A 472 5.46 9.12 26.96
CA TYR A 472 5.23 9.58 25.59
C TYR A 472 4.22 8.67 24.85
N PRO A 473 3.14 9.22 24.25
CA PRO A 473 2.19 8.41 23.49
C PRO A 473 2.84 7.69 22.30
N TRP A 474 2.56 6.40 22.18
CA TRP A 474 3.17 5.50 21.21
C TRP A 474 2.18 4.39 20.83
N LEU A 475 2.66 3.33 20.16
CA LEU A 475 1.90 2.12 19.89
C LEU A 475 1.31 1.53 21.17
N LYS A 476 0.05 1.06 21.09
CA LYS A 476 -0.54 0.17 22.10
C LYS A 476 0.33 -1.09 22.23
N PRO A 477 0.42 -1.71 23.42
CA PRO A 477 0.86 -3.10 23.51
C PRO A 477 0.01 -3.93 22.55
N VAL A 478 0.65 -4.75 21.71
CA VAL A 478 -0.09 -5.84 21.05
C VAL A 478 -0.38 -6.83 22.16
N GLU A 479 -1.66 -6.96 22.54
CA GLU A 479 -2.09 -8.13 23.29
C GLU A 479 -1.83 -9.34 22.39
N GLU A 480 -0.90 -10.20 22.80
CA GLU A 480 -0.77 -11.51 22.18
C GLU A 480 -2.12 -12.22 22.37
N GLU A 481 -2.77 -12.60 21.26
CA GLU A 481 -4.05 -13.31 21.32
C GLU A 481 -3.80 -14.67 21.97
N ASN A 482 -4.01 -14.73 23.30
CA ASN A 482 -3.96 -15.95 24.06
C ASN A 482 -5.01 -16.92 23.48
N PHE A 483 -4.53 -17.90 22.71
CA PHE A 483 -5.23 -19.16 22.46
C PHE A 483 -5.26 -20.00 23.75
N ASP A 484 -5.77 -19.40 24.83
CA ASP A 484 -6.05 -20.05 26.11
C ASP A 484 -7.25 -20.99 25.94
N GLY A 485 -6.94 -22.18 25.40
CA GLY A 485 -7.69 -23.42 25.52
C GLY A 485 -9.21 -23.34 25.40
N ILE A 486 -9.73 -23.81 24.25
CA ILE A 486 -10.97 -24.59 24.31
C ILE A 486 -10.66 -25.84 25.13
N SER A 487 -10.93 -25.78 26.43
CA SER A 487 -10.90 -26.93 27.31
C SER A 487 -12.24 -27.66 27.21
N ASP A 488 -12.27 -28.77 26.47
CA ASP A 488 -13.45 -29.65 26.44
C ASP A 488 -13.72 -30.19 27.85
N GLU A 489 -14.81 -29.73 28.48
CA GLU A 489 -15.41 -30.42 29.63
C GLU A 489 -16.31 -31.58 29.16
N ASN A 490 -16.46 -32.59 30.03
CA ASN A 490 -17.03 -33.91 29.70
C ASN A 490 -18.57 -33.94 29.65
#